data_AF-A0A1C6EMP8-F1
#
_entry.id   AF-A0A1C6EMP8-F1
#
_cell.length_a   1.000
_cell.length_b   1.000
_cell.length_c   1.000
_cell.angle_alpha   90.00
_cell.angle_beta   90.00
_cell.angle_gamma   90.00
#
_symmetry.space_group_name_H-M   'P 1'
#
loop_
_entity.id
_entity.type
_entity.pdbx_description
1 polymer ?
#
loop_
_entity_poly.entity_id
_entity_poly.type
_entity_poly.pdbx_seq_one_letter_code
_entity_poly.pdbx_strand_id
1 'polypeptide(L)' 'MRYSEKMKFWLFDLAHGNLSELEIIKGFIKYYVLYNQTIQNVQDDIHFHTNYGVLGEQTALESLNKALCSYVDYEKE' A
#
# COMPACT_ATOMS: atom_id res chain seq x y z
N MET A 1 -10.53 -10.40 -8.72
CA MET A 1 -11.38 -9.35 -8.11
C MET A 1 -10.52 -8.58 -7.12
N ARG A 2 -10.41 -7.26 -7.27
CA ARG A 2 -9.56 -6.39 -6.45
C ARG A 2 -9.98 -6.41 -4.97
N TYR A 3 -11.26 -6.15 -4.70
CA TYR A 3 -11.88 -6.17 -3.36
C TYR A 3 -12.09 -7.58 -2.77
N SER A 4 -11.01 -8.34 -2.65
CA SER A 4 -10.99 -9.62 -1.94
C SER A 4 -10.69 -9.42 -0.45
N GLU A 5 -11.04 -10.39 0.40
CA GLU A 5 -10.65 -10.37 1.82
C GLU A 5 -9.14 -10.26 1.99
N LYS A 6 -8.36 -10.88 1.10
CA LYS A 6 -6.89 -10.79 1.10
C LYS A 6 -6.37 -9.38 0.81
N MET A 7 -7.10 -8.56 0.06
CA MET A 7 -6.75 -7.15 -0.13
C MET A 7 -7.01 -6.35 1.14
N LYS A 8 -8.10 -6.64 1.85
CA LYS A 8 -8.42 -5.97 3.12
C LYS A 8 -7.37 -6.25 4.19
N PHE A 9 -6.95 -7.51 4.33
CA PHE A 9 -5.84 -7.87 5.23
C PHE A 9 -4.54 -7.17 4.84
N TRP A 10 -4.22 -7.13 3.54
CA TRP A 10 -3.02 -6.43 3.08
C TRP A 10 -3.07 -4.92 3.38
N LEU A 11 -4.22 -4.27 3.19
CA LEU A 11 -4.41 -2.86 3.55
C LEU A 11 -4.29 -2.62 5.06
N PHE A 12 -4.84 -3.53 5.87
CA PHE A 12 -4.70 -3.50 7.31
C PHE A 12 -3.22 -3.57 7.71
N ASP A 13 -2.49 -4.57 7.24
CA ASP A 13 -1.08 -4.77 7.60
C ASP A 13 -0.20 -3.62 7.08
N LEU A 14 -0.51 -3.08 5.90
CA LEU A 14 0.19 -1.92 5.35
C LEU A 14 -0.01 -0.67 6.23
N ALA A 15 -1.25 -0.38 6.63
CA ALA A 15 -1.57 0.78 7.47
C ALA A 15 -1.00 0.68 8.89
N HIS A 16 -0.64 -0.52 9.34
CA HIS A 16 -0.02 -0.74 10.64
C HIS A 16 1.50 -0.98 10.56
N GLY A 17 2.09 -0.97 9.36
CA GLY A 17 3.53 -1.19 9.17
C GLY A 17 3.99 -2.62 9.43
N ASN A 18 3.11 -3.61 9.31
CA ASN A 18 3.37 -5.01 9.63
C ASN A 18 3.98 -5.82 8.46
N LEU A 19 4.12 -5.21 7.28
CA LEU A 19 4.56 -5.90 6.07
C LEU A 19 6.05 -5.68 5.81
N SER A 20 6.73 -6.73 5.32
CA SER A 20 8.04 -6.59 4.72
C SER A 20 7.97 -5.87 3.36
N GLU A 21 9.08 -5.29 2.90
CA GLU A 21 9.15 -4.56 1.63
C GLU A 21 8.64 -5.41 0.45
N LEU A 22 9.04 -6.67 0.39
CA LEU A 22 8.60 -7.60 -0.66
C LEU A 22 7.09 -7.86 -0.62
N GLU A 23 6.49 -7.93 0.56
CA GLU A 23 5.04 -8.12 0.73
C GLU A 23 4.24 -6.88 0.36
N ILE A 24 4.77 -5.70 0.68
CA ILE A 24 4.23 -4.41 0.23
C ILE A 24 4.21 -4.37 -1.30
N ILE A 25 5.34 -4.62 -1.95
CA ILE A 25 5.45 -4.54 -3.41
C ILE A 25 4.56 -5.58 -4.10
N LYS A 26 4.57 -6.83 -3.63
CA LYS A 26 3.73 -7.90 -4.19
C LYS A 26 2.26 -7.56 -4.07
N GLY A 27 1.80 -7.07 -2.93
CA GLY A 27 0.40 -6.68 -2.75
C GLY A 27 0.02 -5.45 -3.57
N PHE A 28 0.91 -4.44 -3.65
CA PHE A 28 0.68 -3.27 -4.49
C PHE A 28 0.54 -3.66 -5.97
N ILE A 29 1.44 -4.49 -6.50
CA ILE A 29 1.33 -4.98 -7.88
C ILE A 29 0.02 -5.73 -8.09
N LYS A 30 -0.29 -6.67 -7.18
CA LYS A 30 -1.43 -7.58 -7.30
C LYS A 30 -2.77 -6.86 -7.23
N TYR A 31 -2.94 -5.89 -6.32
CA TYR A 31 -4.23 -5.25 -6.06
C TYR A 31 -4.40 -3.91 -6.77
N TYR A 32 -3.32 -3.23 -7.15
CA TYR A 32 -3.36 -1.89 -7.74
C TYR A 32 -2.78 -1.86 -9.16
N VAL A 33 -1.50 -2.22 -9.36
CA VAL A 33 -0.83 -2.07 -10.67
C VAL A 33 -1.52 -2.87 -11.77
N LEU A 34 -1.86 -4.14 -11.52
CA LEU A 34 -2.57 -4.99 -12.49
C LEU A 34 -3.98 -4.49 -12.85
N TYR A 35 -4.50 -3.51 -12.10
CA TYR A 35 -5.79 -2.87 -12.33
C TYR A 35 -5.66 -1.39 -12.75
N ASN A 36 -4.47 -0.98 -13.25
CA ASN A 36 -4.17 0.40 -13.65
C ASN A 36 -4.41 1.43 -12.53
N GLN A 37 -4.16 1.05 -11.28
CA GLN A 37 -4.28 1.93 -10.12
C GLN A 37 -2.91 2.42 -9.67
N THR A 38 -2.90 3.56 -8.99
CA THR A 38 -1.69 4.24 -8.53
C THR A 38 -1.61 4.24 -7.00
N ILE A 39 -0.54 4.84 -6.46
CA ILE A 39 -0.37 5.08 -5.01
C ILE A 39 -1.55 5.89 -4.45
N GLN A 40 -2.10 6.85 -5.22
CA GLN A 40 -3.26 7.63 -4.81
C GLN A 40 -4.46 6.74 -4.50
N ASN A 41 -4.66 5.65 -5.26
CA ASN A 41 -5.78 4.74 -5.00
C ASN A 41 -5.60 3.94 -3.70
N VAL A 42 -4.36 3.71 -3.25
CA VAL A 42 -4.10 3.13 -1.93
C VAL A 42 -4.50 4.11 -0.84
N GLN A 43 -4.16 5.39 -1.00
CA GLN A 43 -4.58 6.47 -0.10
C GLN A 43 -6.11 6.54 -0.02
N ASP A 44 -6.79 6.59 -1.18
CA ASP A 44 -8.25 6.68 -1.24
C ASP A 44 -8.92 5.46 -0.60
N ASP A 45 -8.38 4.25 -0.82
CA ASP A 45 -8.93 3.04 -0.20
C ASP A 45 -8.75 3.06 1.32
N ILE A 46 -7.64 3.56 1.84
CA ILE A 46 -7.46 3.72 3.29
C ILE A 46 -8.40 4.80 3.83
N HIS A 47 -8.46 5.95 3.16
CA HIS A 47 -9.20 7.12 3.62
C HIS A 47 -10.72 6.91 3.60
N PHE A 48 -11.25 6.32 2.52
CA PHE A 48 -12.70 6.18 2.31
C PHE A 48 -13.24 4.79 2.63
N HIS A 49 -12.40 3.74 2.62
CA HIS A 49 -12.84 2.36 2.77
C HIS A 49 -12.29 1.65 4.02
N THR A 50 -11.63 2.39 4.92
CA THR A 50 -11.16 1.87 6.21
C THR A 50 -11.40 2.85 7.36
N ASN A 51 -11.23 2.37 8.60
CA ASN A 51 -11.28 3.21 9.81
C ASN A 51 -9.87 3.47 10.38
N TYR A 52 -8.80 3.36 9.57
CA TYR A 52 -7.42 3.46 10.05
C TYR A 52 -6.95 4.91 10.28
N GLY A 53 -7.73 5.88 9.82
CA GLY A 53 -7.50 7.31 10.03
C GLY A 53 -6.24 7.82 9.34
N VAL A 54 -5.94 9.11 9.57
CA VAL A 54 -4.83 9.83 8.92
C VAL A 54 -3.47 9.20 9.26
N LEU A 55 -3.31 8.65 10.47
CA LEU A 55 -2.06 7.99 10.86
C LEU A 55 -1.82 6.71 10.05
N GLY A 56 -2.83 5.86 9.88
CA GLY A 56 -2.70 4.65 9.06
C GLY A 56 -2.45 4.95 7.59
N GLU A 57 -3.05 6.04 7.09
CA GLU A 57 -2.79 6.57 5.74
C GLU A 57 -1.33 6.99 5.56
N GLN A 58 -0.80 7.79 6.49
CA GLN A 58 0.60 8.24 6.48
C GLN A 58 1.56 7.05 6.54
N THR A 59 1.37 6.14 7.49
CA THR A 59 2.21 4.94 7.62
C THR A 59 2.19 4.10 6.35
N ALA A 60 1.00 3.86 5.77
CA ALA A 60 0.89 3.09 4.55
C ALA A 60 1.63 3.74 3.36
N LEU A 61 1.47 5.05 3.18
CA LEU A 61 2.11 5.78 2.08
C LEU A 61 3.62 5.87 2.26
N GLU A 62 4.11 6.09 3.48
CA GLU A 62 5.54 6.11 3.77
C GLU A 62 6.16 4.73 3.52
N SER A 63 5.57 3.67 4.09
CA SER A 63 6.03 2.29 3.88
C SER A 63 6.00 1.88 2.42
N LEU A 64 4.94 2.23 1.68
CA LEU A 64 4.82 1.93 0.26
C LEU A 64 5.86 2.67 -0.58
N ASN A 65 6.01 3.98 -0.39
CA ASN A 65 7.00 4.77 -1.12
C ASN A 65 8.42 4.28 -0.83
N LYS A 66 8.74 4.01 0.44
CA LYS A 66 10.05 3.49 0.84
C LYS A 66 10.34 2.15 0.19
N ALA A 67 9.40 1.20 0.27
CA ALA A 67 9.57 -0.13 -0.32
C ALA A 67 9.77 -0.06 -1.84
N LEU A 68 9.02 0.81 -2.53
CA LEU A 68 9.19 1.01 -3.98
C LEU A 68 10.55 1.60 -4.32
N CYS A 69 10.98 2.68 -3.64
CA CYS A 69 12.27 3.31 -3.89
C CYS A 69 13.42 2.34 -3.61
N SER A 70 13.36 1.61 -2.48
CA SER A 70 14.38 0.64 -2.12
C SER A 70 14.45 -0.55 -3.10
N TYR A 71 13.33 -0.94 -3.71
CA TYR A 71 13.30 -2.08 -4.64
C TYR A 71 13.93 -1.79 -5.99
N VAL A 72 13.88 -0.53 -6.43
CA VAL A 72 14.46 -0.10 -7.71
C VAL A 72 15.79 0.62 -7.54
N ASP A 73 16.39 0.54 -6.34
CA ASP A 73 17.61 1.27 -5.97
C ASP A 73 17.54 2.77 -6.32
N TYR A 74 16.35 3.37 -6.15
CA TYR A 74 16.07 4.75 -6.53
C TYR A 74 16.24 5.68 -5.32
N GLU A 75 17.24 6.57 -5.39
CA GLU A 75 17.36 7.69 -4.47
C GLU A 75 16.45 8.83 -4.93
N LYS A 76 15.48 9.18 -4.10
CA LYS A 76 14.56 10.30 -4.36
C LYS A 76 15.32 11.60 -4.03
N GLU A 77 15.76 12.32 -5.08
CA GLU A 77 16.39 13.65 -4.99
C GLU A 77 15.51 14.69 -4.30
#